data_AF-A0AAD2K7P5-F1
#
_entry.id   AF-A0AAD2K7P5-F1
#
_cell.length_a   1.000
_cell.length_b   1.000
_cell.length_c   1.000
_cell.angle_alpha   90.00
_cell.angle_beta   90.00
_cell.angle_gamma   90.00
#
_symmetry.space_group_name_H-M   'P 1'
#
loop_
_entity.id
_entity.type
_entity.pdbx_description
1 polymer ?
#
loop_
_entity_poly.entity_id
_entity_poly.type
_entity_poly.pdbx_seq_one_letter_code
_entity_poly.pdbx_strand_id
1 'polypeptide(L)'
;MPNHVLRQLQLLVPGAALTYYLETPDHLLVTLSSRGWGRTAALASLGLEALTIVLFVYIFLTPWIHGESPNVRHLISRHLLLCSVLITIITLARQFRSWRASGVLSSVIPILTFSIVTGWLGMVATLGQTSMGYPRAVVGTSAIYAATFGLLGLIPAPSFRRSSQSRRPD
;
A
#
# COMPACT_ATOMS: atom_id res chain seq x y z
N MET A 1 16.51 -10.87 -18.48
CA MET A 1 15.39 -9.99 -18.11
C MET A 1 15.26 -9.85 -16.58
N PRO A 2 16.11 -9.06 -15.89
CA PRO A 2 16.02 -8.89 -14.42
C PRO A 2 15.56 -7.50 -13.94
N ASN A 3 15.44 -6.51 -14.84
CA ASN A 3 15.36 -5.09 -14.45
C ASN A 3 14.05 -4.67 -13.77
N HIS A 4 12.96 -5.45 -13.89
CA HIS A 4 11.67 -5.10 -13.30
C HIS A 4 11.55 -5.50 -11.83
N VAL A 5 12.08 -6.68 -11.47
CA VAL A 5 12.14 -7.17 -10.08
C VAL A 5 13.14 -6.35 -9.28
N LEU A 6 14.29 -6.00 -9.85
CA LEU A 6 15.29 -5.13 -9.22
C LEU A 6 14.74 -3.75 -8.86
N ARG A 7 13.92 -3.15 -9.73
CA ARG A 7 13.28 -1.85 -9.45
C ARG A 7 12.20 -1.92 -8.37
N GLN A 8 11.52 -3.05 -8.23
CA GLN A 8 10.53 -3.25 -7.16
C GLN A 8 11.23 -3.51 -5.82
N LEU A 9 12.32 -4.27 -5.83
CA LEU A 9 13.17 -4.49 -4.66
C LEU A 9 13.79 -3.20 -4.13
N GLN A 10 14.11 -2.26 -5.03
CA GLN A 10 14.67 -0.95 -4.69
C GLN A 10 13.78 -0.10 -3.78
N LEU A 11 12.47 -0.38 -3.66
CA LEU A 11 11.59 0.32 -2.71
C LEU A 11 11.42 -0.45 -1.40
N LEU A 12 11.35 -1.78 -1.48
CA LEU A 12 11.20 -2.66 -0.32
C LEU A 12 12.44 -2.62 0.59
N VAL A 13 13.63 -2.75 0.01
CA VAL A 13 14.90 -2.82 0.75
C VAL A 13 15.16 -1.57 1.59
N PRO A 14 15.07 -0.33 1.06
CA PRO A 14 15.29 0.86 1.90
C PRO A 14 14.16 1.07 2.91
N GLY A 15 12.92 0.72 2.58
CA GLY A 15 11.81 0.78 3.54
C GLY A 15 12.06 -0.14 4.73
N ALA A 16 12.35 -1.41 4.48
CA ALA A 16 12.64 -2.40 5.52
C ALA A 16 13.92 -2.05 6.31
N ALA A 17 14.98 -1.61 5.63
CA ALA A 17 16.22 -1.21 6.27
C ALA A 17 16.02 0.01 7.18
N LEU A 18 15.23 1.00 6.75
CA LEU A 18 14.93 2.19 7.54
C LEU A 18 14.04 1.86 8.74
N THR A 19 13.06 0.96 8.58
CA THR A 19 12.24 0.46 9.69
C THR A 19 13.09 -0.24 10.75
N TYR A 20 14.04 -1.07 10.34
CA TYR A 20 14.95 -1.78 11.25
C TYR A 20 15.95 -0.83 11.91
N TYR A 21 16.56 0.08 11.14
CA TYR A 21 17.51 1.07 11.66
C TYR A 21 16.90 2.01 12.70
N LEU A 22 15.60 2.30 12.57
CA LEU A 22 14.88 3.15 13.51
C LEU A 22 14.35 2.39 14.73
N GLU A 23 14.61 1.08 14.86
CA GLU A 23 14.12 0.24 15.96
C GLU A 23 12.59 0.32 16.14
N THR A 24 11.90 0.65 15.04
CA THR A 24 10.44 0.82 15.01
C THR A 24 9.69 -0.42 15.51
N PRO A 25 10.11 -1.67 15.17
CA PRO A 25 9.48 -2.87 15.68
C PRO A 25 9.57 -3.00 17.20
N ASP A 26 10.72 -2.65 17.80
CA ASP A 26 10.94 -2.77 19.24
C ASP A 26 10.05 -1.80 20.01
N HIS A 27 9.96 -0.55 19.56
CA HIS A 27 9.05 0.44 20.12
C HIS A 27 7.58 0.04 19.98
N LEU A 28 7.21 -0.57 18.85
CA LEU A 28 5.86 -1.09 18.64
C LEU A 28 5.55 -2.25 19.58
N LEU A 29 6.46 -3.23 19.70
CA LEU A 29 6.30 -4.39 20.57
C LEU A 29 6.20 -4.02 22.05
N VAL A 30 7.02 -3.06 22.50
CA VAL A 30 6.93 -2.48 23.84
C VAL A 30 5.57 -1.82 24.05
N THR A 31 5.09 -1.05 23.06
CA THR A 31 3.78 -0.38 23.15
C THR A 31 2.62 -1.38 23.17
N LEU A 32 2.70 -2.46 22.40
CA LEU A 32 1.71 -3.55 22.39
C LEU A 32 1.71 -4.36 23.68
N SER A 33 2.86 -4.50 24.33
CA SER A 33 3.01 -5.17 25.62
C SER A 33 2.55 -4.30 26.79
N SER A 34 2.56 -2.98 26.63
CA SER A 34 2.07 -2.03 27.62
C SER A 34 0.55 -2.12 27.80
N ARG A 35 0.06 -1.81 29.01
CA ARG A 35 -1.38 -1.77 29.32
C ARG A 35 -1.83 -0.31 29.33
N GLY A 36 -2.80 0.04 28.49
CA GLY A 36 -3.34 1.41 28.42
C GLY A 36 -3.80 1.80 27.02
N TRP A 37 -4.06 3.11 26.85
CA TRP A 37 -4.52 3.70 25.60
C TRP A 37 -3.51 3.59 24.45
N GLY A 38 -2.21 3.51 24.76
CA GLY A 38 -1.17 3.28 23.75
C GLY A 38 -1.33 1.94 23.02
N ARG A 39 -1.69 0.87 23.75
CA ARG A 39 -1.93 -0.45 23.16
C ARG A 39 -3.17 -0.48 22.28
N THR A 40 -4.26 0.15 22.69
CA THR A 40 -5.49 0.20 21.88
C THR A 40 -5.28 1.03 20.62
N ALA A 41 -4.55 2.16 20.71
CA ALA A 41 -4.16 2.96 19.55
C ALA A 41 -3.24 2.18 18.60
N ALA A 42 -2.23 1.47 19.13
CA ALA A 42 -1.34 0.61 18.36
C ALA A 42 -2.10 -0.49 17.62
N LEU A 43 -2.99 -1.20 18.31
CA LEU A 43 -3.80 -2.27 17.73
C LEU A 43 -4.79 -1.72 16.68
N ALA A 44 -5.42 -0.58 16.94
CA ALA A 44 -6.31 0.07 15.98
C ALA A 44 -5.55 0.47 14.70
N SER A 45 -4.34 1.04 14.85
CA SER A 45 -3.49 1.42 13.73
C SER A 45 -3.03 0.20 12.92
N LEU A 46 -2.58 -0.87 13.57
CA LEU A 46 -2.27 -2.14 12.90
C LEU A 46 -3.49 -2.76 12.21
N GLY A 47 -4.66 -2.67 12.82
CA GLY A 47 -5.92 -3.11 12.23
C GLY A 47 -6.29 -2.32 10.97
N LEU A 48 -6.09 -1.00 10.98
CA LEU A 48 -6.27 -0.12 9.82
C LEU A 48 -5.27 -0.41 8.71
N GLU A 49 -4.03 -0.75 9.05
CA GLU A 49 -3.02 -1.17 8.07
C GLU A 49 -3.37 -2.52 7.46
N ALA A 50 -3.77 -3.50 8.26
CA ALA A 50 -4.25 -4.79 7.77
C ALA A 50 -5.48 -4.64 6.87
N LEU A 51 -6.44 -3.78 7.25
CA LEU A 51 -7.60 -3.45 6.43
C LEU A 51 -7.18 -2.82 5.10
N THR A 52 -6.20 -1.92 5.11
CA THR A 52 -5.63 -1.30 3.90
C THR A 52 -5.08 -2.36 2.96
N ILE A 53 -4.28 -3.30 3.47
CA ILE A 53 -3.71 -4.41 2.69
C ILE A 53 -4.84 -5.25 2.07
N VAL A 54 -5.86 -5.62 2.85
CA VAL A 54 -7.01 -6.40 2.38
C VAL A 54 -7.77 -5.65 1.27
N LEU A 55 -8.05 -4.36 1.45
CA LEU A 55 -8.73 -3.54 0.44
C LEU A 55 -7.88 -3.38 -0.82
N PHE A 56 -6.56 -3.25 -0.69
CA PHE A 56 -5.65 -3.15 -1.82
C PHE A 56 -5.62 -4.44 -2.64
N VAL A 57 -5.52 -5.59 -1.96
CA VAL A 57 -5.62 -6.92 -2.57
C VAL A 57 -6.99 -7.10 -3.24
N TYR A 58 -8.08 -6.68 -2.59
CA TYR A 58 -9.43 -6.72 -3.16
C TYR A 58 -9.54 -5.92 -4.47
N ILE A 59 -9.00 -4.69 -4.51
CA ILE A 59 -8.97 -3.87 -5.72
C ILE A 59 -8.16 -4.56 -6.82
N PHE A 60 -7.03 -5.18 -6.48
CA PHE A 60 -6.22 -5.95 -7.42
C PHE A 60 -6.93 -7.18 -7.97
N LEU A 61 -7.72 -7.87 -7.13
CA LEU A 61 -8.50 -9.05 -7.54
C LEU A 61 -9.75 -8.69 -8.35
N THR A 62 -10.32 -7.50 -8.15
CA THR A 62 -11.56 -7.05 -8.81
C THR A 62 -11.55 -7.26 -10.33
N PRO A 63 -10.56 -6.76 -11.11
CA PRO A 63 -10.52 -6.99 -12.55
C PRO A 63 -10.39 -8.48 -12.91
N TRP A 64 -9.77 -9.29 -12.05
CA TRP A 64 -9.61 -10.72 -12.25
C TRP A 64 -10.92 -11.49 -12.08
N ILE A 65 -11.73 -11.11 -11.08
CA ILE A 65 -13.06 -11.68 -10.82
C ILE A 65 -14.02 -11.36 -11.97
N HIS A 66 -13.89 -10.18 -12.59
CA HIS A 66 -14.78 -9.75 -13.68
C HIS A 66 -14.32 -10.21 -15.08
N GLY A 67 -13.18 -10.92 -15.18
CA GLY A 67 -12.66 -11.43 -16.46
C GLY A 67 -12.22 -10.34 -17.45
N GLU A 68 -12.15 -9.08 -17.02
CA GLU A 68 -11.61 -8.00 -17.82
C GLU A 68 -10.09 -8.10 -17.83
N SER A 69 -9.47 -8.00 -19.02
CA SER A 69 -8.01 -8.04 -19.12
C SER A 69 -7.40 -6.91 -18.27
N PRO A 70 -6.64 -7.21 -17.22
CA PRO A 70 -6.10 -6.19 -16.33
C PRO A 70 -5.08 -5.36 -17.11
N ASN A 71 -5.48 -4.18 -17.60
CA ASN A 71 -4.57 -3.26 -18.28
C ASN A 71 -3.74 -2.50 -17.23
N VAL A 72 -2.96 -3.26 -16.45
CA VAL A 72 -2.08 -2.81 -15.34
C VAL A 72 -0.94 -1.89 -15.79
N ARG A 73 -0.78 -1.70 -17.11
CA ARG A 73 0.28 -0.90 -17.73
C ARG A 73 0.23 0.58 -17.33
N HIS A 74 -0.94 1.08 -16.91
CA HIS A 74 -1.06 2.49 -16.48
C HIS A 74 -0.88 2.70 -14.97
N LEU A 75 -1.07 1.66 -14.14
CA LEU A 75 -0.94 1.79 -12.69
C LEU A 75 0.53 1.81 -12.24
N ILE A 76 1.41 1.10 -12.94
CA ILE A 76 2.79 0.85 -12.46
C ILE A 76 3.80 1.91 -12.98
N SER A 77 3.48 2.65 -14.05
CA SER A 77 4.45 3.54 -14.71
C SER A 77 4.66 4.90 -14.03
N ARG A 78 3.94 5.21 -12.94
CA ARG A 78 3.96 6.52 -12.26
C ARG A 78 4.24 6.47 -10.75
N HIS A 79 4.50 5.30 -10.18
CA HIS A 79 4.72 5.13 -8.73
C HIS A 79 6.16 5.37 -8.24
N LEU A 80 7.06 5.84 -9.13
CA LEU A 80 8.51 5.95 -8.85
C LEU A 80 8.99 7.34 -8.44
N LEU A 81 8.10 8.31 -8.23
CA LEU A 81 8.47 9.62 -7.71
C LEU A 81 7.86 9.84 -6.33
N LEU A 82 8.71 9.59 -5.34
CA LEU A 82 8.73 10.25 -4.03
C LEU A 82 8.11 11.65 -4.11
N CYS A 83 6.86 11.75 -3.66
CA CYS A 83 6.35 12.79 -2.79
C CYS A 83 4.83 12.68 -2.74
N SER A 84 4.34 12.57 -1.51
CA SER A 84 2.99 12.93 -1.13
C SER A 84 1.91 11.88 -1.39
N VAL A 85 1.44 11.32 -0.27
CA VAL A 85 0.08 10.81 -0.07
C VAL A 85 -0.96 11.71 -0.77
N LEU A 86 -0.74 13.04 -0.87
CA LEU A 86 -1.62 13.93 -1.64
C LEU A 86 -1.60 13.68 -3.15
N ILE A 87 -0.47 13.37 -3.79
CA ILE A 87 -0.43 13.10 -5.24
C ILE A 87 -1.18 11.80 -5.53
N THR A 88 -1.06 10.80 -4.65
CA THR A 88 -1.84 9.55 -4.73
C THR A 88 -3.34 9.87 -4.59
N ILE A 89 -3.74 10.66 -3.59
CA ILE A 89 -5.14 11.10 -3.43
C ILE A 89 -5.66 11.86 -4.66
N ILE A 90 -4.86 12.76 -5.24
CA ILE A 90 -5.23 13.57 -6.41
C ILE A 90 -5.31 12.75 -7.70
N THR A 91 -4.38 11.80 -7.92
CA THR A 91 -4.41 10.93 -9.11
C THR A 91 -5.52 9.89 -9.01
N LEU A 92 -5.78 9.35 -7.81
CA LEU A 92 -6.91 8.48 -7.52
C LEU A 92 -8.23 9.21 -7.78
N ALA A 93 -8.37 10.46 -7.34
CA ALA A 93 -9.53 11.31 -7.62
C ALA A 93 -9.72 11.60 -9.12
N ARG A 94 -8.64 11.67 -9.92
CA ARG A 94 -8.73 11.84 -11.38
C ARG A 94 -9.19 10.58 -12.11
N GLN A 95 -8.66 9.41 -11.75
CA GLN A 95 -9.08 8.12 -12.32
C GLN A 95 -10.57 7.83 -12.01
N PHE A 96 -11.01 8.23 -10.80
CA PHE A 96 -12.38 8.11 -10.30
C PHE A 96 -13.44 8.60 -11.29
N ARG A 97 -13.14 9.64 -12.06
CA ARG A 97 -14.10 10.26 -12.97
C ARG A 97 -14.55 9.31 -14.09
N SER A 98 -13.72 8.32 -14.44
CA SER A 98 -14.04 7.28 -15.44
C SER A 98 -14.58 5.97 -14.84
N TRP A 99 -14.35 5.71 -13.56
CA TRP A 99 -14.73 4.45 -12.87
C TRP A 99 -16.03 4.55 -12.05
N ARG A 100 -16.71 5.71 -12.06
CA ARG A 100 -18.05 5.92 -11.44
C ARG A 100 -19.16 5.01 -11.98
N ALA A 101 -18.92 4.28 -13.07
CA ALA A 101 -19.93 3.40 -13.66
C ALA A 101 -20.21 2.14 -12.80
N SER A 102 -19.27 1.72 -11.94
CA SER A 102 -19.47 0.58 -11.02
C SER A 102 -19.68 1.07 -9.59
N GLY A 103 -20.90 0.91 -9.05
CA GLY A 103 -21.28 1.43 -7.73
C GLY A 103 -20.45 0.91 -6.55
N VAL A 104 -19.94 -0.33 -6.63
CA VAL A 104 -19.15 -0.95 -5.55
C VAL A 104 -17.75 -0.34 -5.44
N LEU A 105 -17.06 -0.12 -6.56
CA LEU A 105 -15.69 0.38 -6.56
C LEU A 105 -15.61 1.87 -6.13
N SER A 106 -16.68 2.62 -6.37
CA SER A 106 -16.81 4.02 -5.91
C SER A 106 -16.77 4.15 -4.38
N SER A 107 -17.16 3.13 -3.62
CA SER A 107 -17.14 3.19 -2.15
C SER A 107 -15.83 2.68 -1.56
N VAL A 108 -15.19 1.71 -2.21
CA VAL A 108 -13.96 1.06 -1.71
C VAL A 108 -12.78 2.03 -1.68
N ILE A 109 -12.61 2.85 -2.73
CA ILE A 109 -11.49 3.78 -2.88
C ILE A 109 -11.45 4.88 -1.79
N PRO A 110 -12.55 5.60 -1.47
CA PRO A 110 -12.53 6.59 -0.39
C PRO A 110 -12.35 5.93 0.98
N ILE A 111 -12.91 4.73 1.21
CA ILE A 111 -12.69 3.97 2.45
C ILE A 111 -11.20 3.62 2.60
N LEU A 112 -10.57 3.12 1.53
CA LEU A 112 -9.14 2.83 1.49
C LEU A 112 -8.32 4.08 1.84
N THR A 113 -8.64 5.22 1.20
CA THR A 113 -7.94 6.48 1.45
C THR A 113 -8.06 6.92 2.90
N PHE A 114 -9.26 6.87 3.45
CA PHE A 114 -9.51 7.20 4.85
C PHE A 114 -8.74 6.27 5.78
N SER A 115 -8.73 4.96 5.49
CA SER A 115 -7.99 3.97 6.28
C SER A 115 -6.48 4.18 6.26
N ILE A 116 -5.90 4.56 5.12
CA ILE A 116 -4.46 4.86 5.02
C ILE A 116 -4.10 6.08 5.86
N VAL A 117 -4.87 7.17 5.71
CA VAL A 117 -4.57 8.43 6.42
C VAL A 117 -4.74 8.25 7.93
N THR A 118 -5.85 7.63 8.35
CA THR A 118 -6.12 7.39 9.77
C THR A 118 -5.16 6.37 10.38
N GLY A 119 -4.83 5.31 9.65
CA GLY A 119 -3.83 4.32 10.05
C GLY A 119 -2.44 4.94 10.24
N TRP A 120 -1.97 5.73 9.27
CA TRP A 120 -0.69 6.43 9.34
C TRP A 120 -0.63 7.42 10.51
N LEU A 121 -1.66 8.25 10.68
CA LEU A 121 -1.73 9.20 11.81
C LEU A 121 -1.76 8.48 13.16
N GLY A 122 -2.51 7.40 13.28
CA GLY A 122 -2.57 6.58 14.49
C GLY A 122 -1.20 5.98 14.84
N MET A 123 -0.46 5.49 13.84
CA MET A 123 0.87 4.92 14.04
C MET A 123 1.88 5.98 14.48
N VAL A 124 1.87 7.16 13.85
CA VAL A 124 2.73 8.30 14.22
C VAL A 124 2.41 8.79 15.63
N ALA A 125 1.14 8.89 16.00
CA ALA A 125 0.74 9.29 17.35
C ALA A 125 1.19 8.28 18.40
N THR A 126 1.04 6.98 18.11
CA THR A 126 1.43 5.88 19.00
C THR A 126 2.94 5.85 19.20
N LEU A 127 3.72 5.80 18.11
CA LEU A 127 5.18 5.75 18.17
C LEU A 127 5.77 7.07 18.69
N GLY A 128 5.16 8.21 18.38
CA GLY A 128 5.62 9.53 18.81
C GLY A 128 5.50 9.78 20.31
N GLN A 129 4.59 9.08 20.99
CA GLN A 129 4.46 9.10 22.46
C GLN A 129 5.53 8.25 23.17
N THR A 130 6.28 7.43 22.44
CA THR A 130 7.40 6.67 23.01
C THR A 130 8.68 7.52 23.09
N SER A 131 9.74 6.95 23.64
CA SER A 131 11.07 7.59 23.69
C SER A 131 11.66 7.94 22.32
N MET A 132 11.08 7.42 21.23
CA MET A 132 11.48 7.70 19.86
C MET A 132 11.17 9.14 19.42
N GLY A 133 10.08 9.74 19.93
CA GLY A 133 9.60 11.07 19.57
C GLY A 133 8.98 11.18 18.17
N TYR A 134 8.20 12.24 17.95
CA TYR A 134 7.44 12.48 16.71
C TYR A 134 8.25 12.48 15.40
N PRO A 135 9.42 13.13 15.27
CA PRO A 135 10.10 13.20 13.98
C PRO A 135 10.57 11.82 13.51
N ARG A 136 11.09 10.99 14.43
CA ARG A 136 11.49 9.62 14.13
C ARG A 136 10.27 8.73 13.89
N ALA A 137 9.18 8.92 14.63
CA ALA A 137 7.91 8.21 14.41
C ALA A 137 7.30 8.46 13.02
N VAL A 138 7.39 9.69 12.51
CA VAL A 138 6.96 10.05 11.14
C VAL A 138 7.76 9.29 10.09
N VAL A 139 9.09 9.26 10.24
CA VAL A 139 9.98 8.56 9.31
C VAL A 139 9.78 7.04 9.41
N GLY A 140 9.70 6.49 10.62
CA GLY A 140 9.51 5.06 10.88
C GLY A 140 8.18 4.55 10.33
N THR A 141 7.08 5.26 10.60
CA THR A 141 5.77 4.92 10.02
C THR A 141 5.81 4.96 8.49
N SER A 142 6.43 5.99 7.92
CA SER A 142 6.53 6.11 6.46
C SER A 142 7.37 4.99 5.84
N ALA A 143 8.42 4.55 6.53
CA ALA A 143 9.25 3.42 6.14
C ALA A 143 8.47 2.10 6.13
N ILE A 144 7.64 1.86 7.15
CA ILE A 144 6.74 0.70 7.22
C ILE A 144 5.79 0.69 6.03
N TYR A 145 5.11 1.80 5.75
CA TYR A 145 4.21 1.91 4.60
C TYR A 145 4.94 1.68 3.27
N ALA A 146 6.15 2.22 3.11
CA ALA A 146 6.97 2.00 1.92
C ALA A 146 7.35 0.52 1.75
N ALA A 147 7.71 -0.16 2.85
CA ALA A 147 7.99 -1.59 2.84
C ALA A 147 6.74 -2.41 2.49
N THR A 148 5.59 -2.10 3.08
CA THR A 148 4.31 -2.77 2.80
C THR A 148 3.92 -2.63 1.32
N PHE A 149 3.97 -1.42 0.75
CA PHE A 149 3.69 -1.23 -0.68
C PHE A 149 4.74 -1.85 -1.59
N GLY A 150 6.02 -1.84 -1.19
CA GLY A 150 7.09 -2.54 -1.90
C GLY A 150 6.84 -4.05 -1.97
N LEU A 151 6.40 -4.64 -0.85
CA LEU A 151 6.07 -6.06 -0.75
C LEU A 151 4.86 -6.42 -1.60
N LEU A 152 3.78 -5.62 -1.56
CA LEU A 152 2.62 -5.79 -2.42
C LEU A 152 2.98 -5.65 -3.90
N GLY A 153 3.93 -4.77 -4.22
CA GLY A 153 4.44 -4.60 -5.59
C GLY A 153 5.19 -5.81 -6.13
N LEU A 154 5.68 -6.71 -5.27
CA LEU A 154 6.33 -7.96 -5.69
C LEU A 154 5.34 -9.04 -6.11
N ILE A 155 4.03 -8.88 -5.84
CA ILE A 155 3.00 -9.83 -6.26
C ILE A 155 2.97 -9.83 -7.80
N PRO A 156 3.42 -10.91 -8.46
CA PRO A 156 3.50 -10.94 -9.91
C PRO A 156 2.10 -10.98 -10.49
N ALA A 157 1.74 -10.00 -11.32
CA ALA A 157 0.49 -10.07 -12.06
C ALA A 157 0.54 -11.28 -13.01
N PRO A 158 -0.46 -12.19 -12.99
CA PRO A 158 -0.48 -13.34 -13.87
C PRO A 158 -0.52 -12.87 -15.33
N SER A 159 0.50 -13.25 -16.10
CA SER A 159 0.59 -12.88 -17.52
C SER A 159 -0.38 -13.72 -18.33
N PHE A 160 -1.51 -13.14 -18.76
CA PHE A 160 -2.33 -13.77 -19.78
C PHE A 160 -1.56 -13.77 -21.10
N ARG A 161 -1.01 -14.93 -21.46
CA ARG A 161 -0.37 -15.17 -22.75
C ARG A 161 -1.45 -15.05 -23.82
N ARG A 162 -1.49 -13.91 -24.53
CA ARG A 162 -2.43 -13.69 -25.63
C ARG A 162 -2.11 -14.70 -26.72
N SER A 163 -2.92 -15.75 -26.82
CA SER A 163 -2.86 -16.76 -27.88
C SER A 163 -3.45 -16.17 -29.16
N SER A 164 -2.70 -15.28 -29.83
CA SER A 164 -3.06 -14.78 -31.15
C SER A 164 -2.14 -15.39 -32.21
N GLN A 165 -2.27 -16.69 -32.51
CA GLN A 165 -1.72 -17.24 -33.77
C GLN A 165 -2.25 -18.65 -34.11
N SER A 166 -3.52 -18.78 -34.47
CA SER A 166 -4.02 -19.93 -35.24
C SER A 166 -5.46 -19.61 -35.62
N ARG A 167 -5.88 -19.46 -36.87
CA ARG A 167 -5.27 -19.49 -38.19
C ARG A 167 -6.43 -18.93 -39.04
N ARG A 168 -6.22 -17.88 -39.85
CA ARG A 168 -7.27 -17.41 -40.77
C ARG A 168 -7.61 -18.56 -41.75
N PRO A 169 -8.88 -18.73 -42.14
CA PRO A 169 -9.24 -19.63 -43.22
C PRO A 169 -8.94 -18.94 -44.55
N ASP A 170 -8.13 -19.61 -45.37
CA ASP A 170 -8.03 -19.36 -46.81
C ASP A 170 -8.57 -20.61 -47.51
#